data_AF-A0AAV9GE51-F1
#
_entry.id   AF-A0AAV9GE51-F1
#
_cell.length_a   1.000
_cell.length_b   1.000
_cell.length_c   1.000
_cell.angle_alpha   90.00
_cell.angle_beta   90.00
_cell.angle_gamma   90.00
#
_symmetry.space_group_name_H-M   'P 1'
#
loop_
_entity.id
_entity.type
_entity.pdbx_description
1 polymer ?
#
loop_
_entity_poly.entity_id
_entity_poly.type
_entity_poly.pdbx_seq_one_letter_code
_entity_poly.pdbx_strand_id
1 'polypeptide(L)'
;MHLPSLSLSLVTLLGTATADSMASYRECAYAGSACHSHRAVWFSSYDAQDINADSGCRTGASGMKEFCVDWSMWPPRGHFYYHGQGKRCFRHTKRIDLGYSDVDDFTGRHNQLDYWDEVGCSW
;
A
#
# COMPACT_ATOMS: atom_id res chain seq x y z
N MET A 1 52.51 25.79 -9.52
CA MET A 1 51.83 24.49 -9.42
C MET A 1 50.40 24.76 -8.97
N HIS A 2 49.43 24.70 -9.89
CA HIS A 2 48.01 24.94 -9.57
C HIS A 2 47.31 23.59 -9.43
N LEU A 3 46.79 23.31 -8.23
CA LEU A 3 45.90 22.16 -7.98
C LEU A 3 44.49 22.52 -8.47
N PRO A 4 43.87 21.71 -9.34
CA PRO A 4 42.48 21.91 -9.70
C PRO A 4 41.58 21.50 -8.53
N SER A 5 40.77 22.44 -8.04
CA SER A 5 39.68 22.15 -7.10
C SER A 5 38.67 21.21 -7.76
N LEU A 6 38.64 19.95 -7.31
CA LEU A 6 37.59 19.00 -7.65
C LEU A 6 36.34 19.37 -6.84
N SER A 7 35.40 20.08 -7.48
CA SER A 7 34.05 20.28 -6.95
C SER A 7 33.34 18.92 -6.87
N LEU A 8 33.22 18.39 -5.67
CA LEU A 8 32.48 17.17 -5.38
C LEU A 8 30.97 17.49 -5.44
N SER A 9 30.36 17.32 -6.61
CA SER A 9 28.91 17.44 -6.77
C SER A 9 28.23 16.27 -6.05
N LEU A 10 27.80 16.51 -4.80
CA LEU A 10 26.97 15.58 -4.04
C LEU A 10 25.58 15.55 -4.68
N VAL A 11 25.36 14.62 -5.61
CA VAL A 11 24.01 14.28 -6.07
C VAL A 11 23.33 13.57 -4.91
N THR A 12 22.58 14.32 -4.09
CA THR A 12 21.64 13.74 -3.15
C THR A 12 20.57 13.03 -3.96
N LEU A 13 20.75 11.73 -4.15
CA LEU A 13 19.67 10.84 -4.52
C LEU A 13 18.73 10.84 -3.31
N LEU A 14 17.81 11.81 -3.27
CA LEU A 14 16.62 11.77 -2.41
C LEU A 14 15.75 10.63 -2.93
N GLY A 15 16.22 9.39 -2.74
CA GLY A 15 15.35 8.25 -2.70
C GLY A 15 14.36 8.57 -1.59
N THR A 16 13.13 8.86 -1.96
CA THR A 16 12.02 8.86 -1.02
C THR A 16 12.02 7.48 -0.42
N ALA A 17 12.63 7.33 0.76
CA ALA A 17 12.41 6.16 1.58
C ALA A 17 10.90 6.05 1.69
N THR A 18 10.35 5.00 1.09
CA THR A 18 8.93 4.64 1.15
C THR A 18 8.69 4.26 2.60
N ALA A 19 8.38 5.25 3.43
CA ALA A 19 8.38 5.06 4.88
C ALA A 19 7.16 4.26 5.32
N ASP A 20 6.07 4.39 4.55
CA ASP A 20 4.82 3.74 4.88
C ASP A 20 4.45 2.67 3.84
N SER A 21 3.86 1.58 4.32
CA SER A 21 3.40 0.46 3.50
C SER A 21 2.12 -0.13 4.08
N MET A 22 1.47 -1.00 3.32
CA MET A 22 0.28 -1.69 3.76
C MET A 22 0.33 -3.16 3.35
N ALA A 23 -0.09 -4.04 4.25
CA ALA A 23 -0.42 -5.41 3.91
C ALA A 23 -1.92 -5.62 4.10
N SER A 24 -2.65 -5.88 3.03
CA SER A 24 -4.10 -6.13 3.05
C SER A 24 -4.39 -7.59 2.81
N TYR A 25 -5.31 -8.15 3.60
CA TYR A 25 -5.83 -9.48 3.40
C TYR A 25 -7.09 -9.41 2.53
N ARG A 26 -7.16 -10.31 1.56
CA ARG A 26 -8.26 -10.35 0.59
C ARG A 26 -8.83 -11.75 0.51
N GLU A 27 -10.14 -11.83 0.67
CA GLU A 27 -10.90 -13.05 0.49
C GLU A 27 -11.70 -12.94 -0.79
N CYS A 28 -11.51 -13.89 -1.70
CA CYS A 28 -12.26 -13.97 -2.94
C CYS A 28 -13.17 -15.19 -2.92
N ALA A 29 -14.38 -15.05 -3.47
CA ALA A 29 -15.24 -16.16 -3.80
C ALA A 29 -14.54 -17.12 -4.78
N TYR A 30 -15.06 -18.35 -4.88
CA TYR A 30 -14.56 -19.37 -5.79
C TYR A 30 -14.26 -18.81 -7.20
N ALA A 31 -13.10 -19.21 -7.74
CA ALA A 31 -12.51 -18.72 -9.00
C ALA A 31 -12.23 -17.20 -9.08
N GLY A 32 -12.16 -16.47 -7.95
CA GLY A 32 -11.77 -15.05 -7.93
C GLY A 32 -12.88 -14.08 -8.37
N SER A 33 -14.12 -14.55 -8.46
CA SER A 33 -15.25 -13.82 -9.07
C SER A 33 -15.75 -12.61 -8.27
N ALA A 34 -15.58 -12.62 -6.95
CA ALA A 34 -15.92 -11.50 -6.07
C ALA A 34 -14.91 -11.44 -4.92
N CYS A 35 -14.13 -10.37 -4.82
CA CYS A 35 -13.11 -10.20 -3.79
C CYS A 35 -13.48 -9.09 -2.80
N HIS A 36 -13.34 -9.37 -1.51
CA HIS A 36 -13.52 -8.43 -0.42
C HIS A 36 -12.18 -8.20 0.28
N SER A 37 -11.83 -6.94 0.49
CA SER A 37 -10.54 -6.52 1.07
C SER A 37 -10.78 -5.60 2.27
N HIS A 38 -11.31 -6.19 3.32
CA HIS A 38 -11.82 -5.45 4.48
C HIS A 38 -10.72 -5.12 5.49
N ARG A 39 -9.70 -5.99 5.65
CA ARG A 39 -8.68 -5.85 6.69
C ARG A 39 -7.30 -5.63 6.10
N ALA A 40 -6.61 -4.62 6.61
CA ALA A 40 -5.20 -4.41 6.35
C ALA A 40 -4.46 -3.92 7.58
N VAL A 41 -3.14 -4.07 7.56
CA VAL A 41 -2.24 -3.43 8.52
C VAL A 41 -1.47 -2.36 7.76
N TRP A 42 -1.57 -1.12 8.24
CA TRP A 42 -0.75 0.00 7.81
C TRP A 42 0.52 0.03 8.64
N PHE A 43 1.67 0.06 7.98
CA PHE A 43 2.97 0.22 8.60
C PHE A 43 3.47 1.62 8.34
N SER A 44 3.90 2.29 9.40
CA SER A 44 4.60 3.56 9.31
C SER A 44 5.94 3.48 10.03
N SER A 45 6.75 4.53 9.89
CA SER A 45 7.99 4.65 10.67
C SER A 45 7.81 4.63 12.20
N TYR A 46 6.60 4.85 12.71
CA TYR A 46 6.34 4.97 14.15
C TYR A 46 5.55 3.79 14.74
N ASP A 47 4.64 3.20 13.95
CA ASP A 47 3.72 2.18 14.44
C ASP A 47 3.08 1.36 13.29
N ALA A 48 2.45 0.24 13.65
CA ALA A 48 1.62 -0.58 12.78
C ALA A 48 0.16 -0.62 13.29
N GLN A 49 -0.80 -0.32 12.42
CA GLN A 49 -2.21 -0.16 12.82
C GLN A 49 -3.16 -0.91 11.88
N ASP A 50 -4.15 -1.59 12.45
CA ASP A 50 -5.25 -2.17 11.68
C ASP A 50 -6.06 -1.04 11.01
N ILE A 51 -6.28 -1.15 9.70
CA ILE A 51 -7.06 -0.21 8.90
C ILE A 51 -8.04 -0.94 7.98
N ASN A 52 -9.09 -0.25 7.57
CA ASN A 52 -10.02 -0.75 6.55
C ASN A 52 -9.47 -0.43 5.15
N ALA A 53 -9.23 -1.46 4.34
CA ALA A 53 -8.72 -1.34 2.98
C ALA A 53 -9.79 -1.42 1.87
N ASP A 54 -11.09 -1.40 2.16
CA ASP A 54 -12.17 -1.40 1.17
C ASP A 54 -12.02 -0.26 0.15
N SER A 55 -12.64 -0.35 -1.03
CA SER A 55 -12.63 0.77 -1.98
C SER A 55 -13.30 2.02 -1.41
N GLY A 56 -12.76 3.20 -1.74
CA GLY A 56 -13.26 4.51 -1.30
C GLY A 56 -12.41 5.15 -0.21
N CYS A 57 -12.88 6.30 0.28
CA CYS A 57 -12.17 7.16 1.23
C CYS A 57 -12.74 7.08 2.64
N ARG A 58 -11.86 7.18 3.64
CA ARG A 58 -12.20 7.16 5.08
C ARG A 58 -11.05 7.73 5.91
N THR A 59 -11.25 7.80 7.22
CA THR A 59 -10.14 8.00 8.18
C THR A 59 -9.33 6.71 8.26
N GLY A 60 -8.01 6.82 8.10
CA GLY A 60 -7.09 5.68 8.13
C GLY A 60 -6.50 5.46 9.52
N ALA A 61 -5.18 5.24 9.56
CA ALA A 61 -4.41 5.12 10.80
C ALA A 61 -4.41 6.43 11.61
N SER A 62 -3.99 6.37 12.87
CA SER A 62 -3.86 7.52 13.76
C SER A 62 -3.05 8.64 13.11
N GLY A 63 -3.60 9.85 13.13
CA GLY A 63 -3.01 11.03 12.50
C GLY A 63 -3.25 11.14 10.98
N MET A 64 -3.79 10.11 10.32
CA MET A 64 -4.29 10.23 8.96
C MET A 64 -5.65 10.91 8.97
N LYS A 65 -5.78 12.02 8.26
CA LYS A 65 -7.07 12.68 8.07
C LYS A 65 -7.91 12.01 6.97
N GLU A 66 -7.25 11.41 5.98
CA GLU A 66 -7.89 10.76 4.84
C GLU A 66 -7.01 9.63 4.34
N PHE A 67 -7.64 8.51 4.02
CA PHE A 67 -7.07 7.30 3.44
C PHE A 67 -8.06 6.76 2.41
N CYS A 68 -7.63 6.62 1.17
CA CYS A 68 -8.45 6.18 0.05
C CYS A 68 -7.79 5.01 -0.66
N VAL A 69 -8.57 3.98 -0.95
CA VAL A 69 -8.14 2.82 -1.75
C VAL A 69 -9.01 2.71 -2.99
N ASP A 70 -8.38 2.40 -4.11
CA ASP A 70 -9.02 2.15 -5.39
C ASP A 70 -8.58 0.79 -5.94
N TRP A 71 -9.39 -0.23 -5.63
CA TRP A 71 -9.21 -1.58 -6.14
C TRP A 71 -9.69 -1.77 -7.58
N SER A 72 -10.41 -0.80 -8.16
CA SER A 72 -10.95 -0.91 -9.52
C SER A 72 -9.88 -0.68 -10.58
N MET A 73 -8.76 -0.07 -10.20
CA MET A 73 -7.62 0.20 -11.08
C MET A 73 -6.72 -1.02 -11.24
N TRP A 74 -6.00 -1.09 -12.36
CA TRP A 74 -5.00 -2.12 -12.59
C TRP A 74 -3.60 -1.52 -12.87
N PRO A 75 -2.65 -1.64 -11.93
CA PRO A 75 -2.81 -2.22 -10.60
C PRO A 75 -3.57 -1.27 -9.65
N PRO A 76 -4.13 -1.82 -8.56
CA PRO A 76 -4.78 -1.04 -7.52
C PRO A 76 -3.86 0.05 -6.97
N ARG A 77 -4.47 1.17 -6.59
CA ARG A 77 -3.75 2.35 -6.09
C ARG A 77 -4.51 2.98 -4.93
N GLY A 78 -3.84 3.82 -4.18
CA GLY A 78 -4.47 4.59 -3.12
C GLY A 78 -3.71 5.87 -2.83
N HIS A 79 -4.33 6.72 -2.02
CA HIS A 79 -3.70 7.92 -1.50
C HIS A 79 -4.13 8.17 -0.07
N PHE A 80 -3.30 8.90 0.66
CA PHE A 80 -3.60 9.29 2.02
C PHE A 80 -3.02 10.66 2.34
N TYR A 81 -3.50 11.23 3.43
CA TYR A 81 -3.02 12.49 3.98
C TYR A 81 -2.88 12.37 5.49
N TYR A 82 -1.74 12.81 6.00
CA TYR A 82 -1.57 13.11 7.42
C TYR A 82 -1.85 14.59 7.69
N HIS A 83 -2.14 14.93 8.95
CA HIS A 83 -2.23 16.33 9.36
C HIS A 83 -0.91 17.07 9.07
N GLY A 84 -1.00 18.23 8.41
CA GLY A 84 0.17 19.04 8.04
C GLY A 84 1.02 18.49 6.89
N GLN A 85 0.65 17.37 6.26
CA GLN A 85 1.33 16.80 5.11
C GLN A 85 0.48 16.94 3.82
N GLY A 86 1.17 16.92 2.67
CA GLY A 86 0.53 16.86 1.36
C GLY A 86 -0.03 15.48 1.02
N LYS A 87 -0.59 15.35 -0.19
CA LYS A 87 -1.04 14.06 -0.74
C LYS A 87 0.15 13.10 -0.84
N ARG A 88 -0.01 11.90 -0.30
CA ARG A 88 0.93 10.78 -0.46
C ARG A 88 0.18 9.64 -1.13
N CYS A 89 0.89 8.87 -1.96
CA CYS A 89 0.28 7.83 -2.78
C CYS A 89 0.92 6.49 -2.46
N PHE A 90 0.15 5.43 -2.63
CA PHE A 90 0.64 4.06 -2.50
C PHE A 90 0.03 3.21 -3.60
N ARG A 91 0.72 2.14 -3.94
CA ARG A 91 0.33 1.28 -5.05
C ARG A 91 0.51 -0.17 -4.65
N HIS A 92 -0.37 -1.02 -5.16
CA HIS A 92 -0.22 -2.46 -5.01
C HIS A 92 1.05 -2.90 -5.76
N THR A 93 1.96 -3.56 -5.04
CA THR A 93 3.27 -3.97 -5.56
C THR A 93 3.42 -5.47 -5.67
N LYS A 94 2.78 -6.23 -4.77
CA LYS A 94 2.91 -7.68 -4.73
C LYS A 94 1.65 -8.37 -4.23
N ARG A 95 1.34 -9.53 -4.80
CA ARG A 95 0.31 -10.46 -4.32
C ARG A 95 0.96 -11.79 -3.97
N ILE A 96 0.58 -12.35 -2.82
CA ILE A 96 0.89 -13.72 -2.42
C ILE A 96 -0.44 -14.48 -2.39
N ASP A 97 -0.49 -15.59 -3.10
CA ASP A 97 -1.58 -16.53 -3.05
C ASP A 97 -1.42 -17.41 -1.79
N LEU A 98 -2.43 -17.42 -0.91
CA LEU A 98 -2.44 -18.22 0.31
C LEU A 98 -3.26 -19.50 0.17
N GLY A 99 -3.83 -19.75 -1.01
CA GLY A 99 -4.67 -20.91 -1.28
C GLY A 99 -6.10 -20.77 -0.74
N TYR A 100 -6.79 -21.91 -0.68
CA TYR A 100 -8.17 -21.98 -0.22
C TYR A 100 -8.22 -22.31 1.28
N SER A 101 -9.06 -21.61 2.04
CA SER A 101 -9.23 -21.89 3.49
C SER A 101 -9.97 -23.20 3.76
N ASP A 102 -10.79 -23.66 2.82
CA ASP A 102 -11.63 -24.85 2.98
C ASP A 102 -11.29 -25.85 1.86
N VAL A 103 -10.80 -27.02 2.25
CA VAL A 103 -10.37 -28.09 1.33
C VAL A 103 -11.53 -28.95 0.80
N ASP A 104 -12.73 -28.81 1.38
CA ASP A 104 -13.80 -29.79 1.21
C ASP A 104 -15.07 -29.28 0.51
N ASP A 105 -15.11 -28.01 0.09
CA ASP A 105 -16.32 -27.45 -0.52
C ASP A 105 -15.99 -26.63 -1.77
N PHE A 106 -16.70 -26.91 -2.87
CA PHE A 106 -16.65 -26.17 -4.15
C PHE A 106 -17.09 -24.69 -4.02
N THR A 107 -17.22 -24.19 -2.80
CA THR A 107 -17.58 -22.83 -2.38
C THR A 107 -16.43 -22.09 -1.68
N GLY A 108 -15.26 -22.73 -1.53
CA GLY A 108 -14.15 -22.25 -0.72
C GLY A 108 -13.69 -20.82 -1.05
N ARG A 109 -13.28 -20.08 0.00
CA ARG A 109 -12.70 -18.75 -0.15
C ARG A 109 -11.24 -18.85 -0.57
N HIS A 110 -10.89 -18.17 -1.65
CA HIS A 110 -9.51 -18.01 -2.09
C HIS A 110 -8.88 -16.83 -1.38
N ASN A 111 -7.81 -17.09 -0.62
CA ASN A 111 -7.20 -16.11 0.26
C ASN A 111 -5.92 -15.57 -0.34
N GLN A 112 -5.73 -14.25 -0.23
CA GLN A 112 -4.60 -13.56 -0.83
C GLN A 112 -4.07 -12.51 0.14
N LEU A 113 -2.76 -12.34 0.15
CA LEU A 113 -2.09 -11.25 0.85
C LEU A 113 -1.53 -10.28 -0.19
N ASP A 114 -1.97 -9.04 -0.08
CA ASP A 114 -1.64 -7.95 -0.99
C ASP A 114 -0.73 -6.94 -0.28
N TYR A 115 0.42 -6.67 -0.87
CA TYR A 115 1.37 -5.68 -0.38
C TYR A 115 1.30 -4.40 -1.21
N TRP A 116 1.46 -3.30 -0.51
CA TRP A 116 1.39 -1.97 -1.05
C TRP A 116 2.51 -1.14 -0.49
N ASP A 117 3.16 -0.39 -1.37
CA ASP A 117 4.26 0.49 -0.98
C ASP A 117 3.89 1.93 -1.33
N GLU A 118 4.31 2.86 -0.48
CA GLU A 118 4.27 4.27 -0.82
C GLU A 118 5.08 4.53 -2.09
N VAL A 119 4.54 5.38 -2.96
CA VAL A 119 5.18 5.80 -4.21
C VAL A 119 4.94 7.30 -4.42
N GLY A 120 5.74 7.91 -5.28
CA GLY A 120 5.44 9.26 -5.75
C GLY A 120 4.06 9.33 -6.42
N CYS A 121 3.27 10.35 -6.09
CA CYS A 121 1.97 10.56 -6.73
C CYS A 121 2.14 10.96 -8.20
N SER A 122 1.55 10.19 -9.11
CA SER A 122 1.53 10.49 -10.55
C SER A 122 0.12 10.51 -11.14
N TRP A 123 -0.91 10.57 -10.29
CA TRP A 123 -2.33 10.61 -10.63
C TRP A 123 -3.16 11.38 -9.61
#